data_AF-A0A8T0CHZ1-F1
#
_entry.id   AF-A0A8T0CHZ1-F1
#
_cell.length_a   1.000
_cell.length_b   1.000
_cell.length_c   1.000
_cell.angle_alpha   90.00
_cell.angle_beta   90.00
_cell.angle_gamma   90.00
#
_symmetry.space_group_name_H-M   'P 1'
#
loop_
_entity.id
_entity.type
_entity.pdbx_description
1 polymer ?
#
loop_
_entity_poly.entity_id
_entity_poly.type
_entity_poly.pdbx_seq_one_letter_code
_entity_poly.pdbx_strand_id
1 'polypeptide(L)'
;MDANLKKSHAPECSLADRDIRFFGGDWKDIHQILPHIKYNEEDPNGDNGSASGGYDVILMAETVYSISSLQHLYELVKKCMSCPHGVAYMAGKKHYFGVGGGTRRFLSLVEKDGIMASSIVGEVADGSSNLREIWRLSFK
;
A
#
# COMPACT_ATOMS: atom_id res chain seq x y z
N MET A 1 -33.56 25.03 37.85
CA MET A 1 -32.86 25.33 36.59
C MET A 1 -32.02 24.10 36.28
N ASP A 2 -32.65 23.08 35.70
CA ASP A 2 -31.99 21.81 35.42
C ASP A 2 -31.39 21.85 34.02
N ALA A 3 -30.06 21.88 33.97
CA ALA A 3 -29.29 21.84 32.75
C ALA A 3 -29.39 20.43 32.14
N ASN A 4 -30.27 20.27 31.15
CA ASN A 4 -30.32 19.09 30.30
C ASN A 4 -29.04 19.01 29.46
N LEU A 5 -28.08 18.22 29.93
CA LEU A 5 -26.89 17.83 29.19
C LEU A 5 -27.31 16.90 28.04
N LYS A 6 -27.47 17.46 26.83
CA LYS A 6 -27.63 16.69 25.61
C LYS A 6 -26.37 15.84 25.41
N LYS A 7 -26.46 14.54 25.72
CA LYS A 7 -25.45 13.56 25.29
C LYS A 7 -25.42 13.57 23.77
N SER A 8 -24.32 14.05 23.19
CA SER A 8 -24.04 13.89 21.77
C SER A 8 -23.89 12.39 21.50
N HIS A 9 -24.85 11.80 20.81
CA HIS A 9 -24.74 10.45 20.28
C HIS A 9 -23.69 10.50 19.16
N ALA A 10 -22.44 10.16 19.48
CA ALA A 10 -21.54 9.70 18.44
C ALA A 10 -22.16 8.42 17.86
N PRO A 11 -22.15 8.21 16.53
CA PRO A 11 -22.60 6.95 15.98
C PRO A 11 -21.62 5.89 16.47
N GLU A 12 -22.13 4.98 17.28
CA GLU A 12 -21.39 3.79 17.72
C GLU A 12 -21.20 2.93 16.47
N CYS A 13 -20.05 3.06 15.80
CA CYS A 13 -19.72 2.30 14.60
C CYS A 13 -19.67 0.81 14.99
N SER A 14 -20.79 0.12 14.82
CA SER A 14 -20.89 -1.29 15.11
C SER A 14 -19.92 -2.04 14.19
N LEU A 15 -19.14 -2.97 14.75
CA LEU A 15 -18.25 -3.85 13.98
C LEU A 15 -18.96 -4.62 12.86
N ALA A 16 -20.28 -4.73 12.93
CA ALA A 16 -21.14 -5.41 11.96
C ALA A 16 -21.16 -4.77 10.57
N ASP A 17 -20.72 -3.51 10.42
CA ASP A 17 -20.71 -2.78 9.15
C ASP A 17 -19.33 -2.79 8.44
N ARG A 18 -18.36 -3.55 8.98
CA ARG A 18 -17.01 -3.65 8.38
C ARG A 18 -16.95 -4.87 7.45
N ASP A 19 -16.85 -4.61 6.15
CA ASP A 19 -16.57 -5.63 5.14
C ASP A 19 -15.11 -6.10 5.27
N ILE A 20 -14.91 -7.29 5.84
CA ILE A 20 -13.59 -7.92 6.01
C ILE A 20 -13.52 -9.15 5.12
N ARG A 21 -12.52 -9.20 4.23
CA ARG A 21 -12.33 -10.28 3.27
C ARG A 21 -10.89 -10.81 3.33
N PHE A 22 -10.73 -12.10 3.08
CA PHE A 22 -9.43 -12.78 3.06
C PHE A 22 -9.17 -13.35 1.68
N PHE A 23 -7.95 -13.18 1.19
CA PHE A 23 -7.53 -13.62 -0.14
C PHE A 23 -6.15 -14.28 -0.02
N GLY A 24 -5.84 -15.22 -0.92
CA GLY A 24 -4.55 -15.91 -0.97
C GLY A 24 -4.17 -16.27 -2.38
N GLY A 25 -2.88 -16.13 -2.72
CA GLY A 25 -2.37 -16.31 -4.07
C GLY A 25 -1.02 -15.63 -4.28
N ASP A 26 -0.48 -15.75 -5.49
CA ASP A 26 0.79 -15.12 -5.89
C ASP A 26 0.61 -13.62 -6.13
N TRP A 27 1.64 -12.81 -5.82
CA TRP A 27 1.60 -11.36 -6.07
C TRP A 27 1.32 -10.99 -7.52
N LYS A 28 1.75 -11.82 -8.47
CA LYS A 28 1.51 -11.62 -9.89
C LYS A 28 0.03 -11.66 -10.24
N ASP A 29 -0.75 -12.51 -9.57
CA ASP A 29 -2.09 -12.91 -10.00
C ASP A 29 -3.21 -12.54 -9.01
N ILE A 30 -2.89 -12.27 -7.74
CA ILE A 30 -3.88 -11.99 -6.69
C ILE A 30 -4.86 -10.86 -7.03
N HIS A 31 -4.43 -9.87 -7.81
CA HIS A 31 -5.30 -8.79 -8.28
C HIS A 31 -6.55 -9.24 -9.04
N GLN A 32 -6.54 -10.43 -9.66
CA GLN A 32 -7.67 -10.98 -10.41
C GLN A 32 -8.87 -11.32 -9.50
N ILE A 33 -8.63 -11.54 -8.20
CA ILE A 33 -9.69 -11.91 -7.24
C ILE A 33 -10.05 -10.78 -6.28
N LEU A 34 -9.41 -9.60 -6.42
CA LEU A 34 -9.65 -8.45 -5.55
C LEU A 34 -10.82 -7.60 -6.08
N PRO A 35 -11.86 -7.33 -5.27
CA PRO A 35 -13.14 -6.81 -5.74
C PRO A 35 -13.12 -5.33 -6.19
N HIS A 36 -12.12 -4.56 -5.79
CA HIS A 36 -12.08 -3.11 -6.02
C HIS A 36 -11.11 -2.70 -7.14
N ILE A 37 -10.50 -3.68 -7.82
CA ILE A 37 -9.56 -3.41 -8.91
C ILE A 37 -10.34 -3.40 -10.22
N LYS A 38 -10.35 -2.25 -10.90
CA LYS A 38 -10.92 -2.12 -12.24
C LYS A 38 -9.80 -2.29 -13.26
N TYR A 39 -9.87 -3.36 -14.05
CA TYR A 39 -9.03 -3.47 -15.24
C TYR A 39 -9.68 -2.67 -16.37
N ASN A 40 -9.00 -1.62 -16.82
CA ASN A 40 -9.33 -0.97 -18.08
C ASN A 40 -8.40 -1.57 -19.13
N GLU A 41 -8.82 -2.63 -19.81
CA GLU A 41 -8.10 -3.15 -20.99
C GLU A 41 -8.31 -2.27 -22.23
N GLU A 42 -9.24 -1.31 -22.19
CA GLU A 42 -9.67 -0.55 -23.35
C GLU A 42 -9.86 0.94 -23.02
N ASP A 43 -8.77 1.71 -22.92
CA ASP A 43 -8.88 3.13 -23.30
C ASP A 43 -7.53 3.68 -23.80
N PRO A 44 -7.22 3.52 -25.10
CA PRO A 44 -6.02 4.11 -25.71
C PRO A 44 -6.04 5.65 -25.71
N ASN A 45 -7.17 6.27 -25.33
CA ASN A 45 -7.40 7.71 -25.28
C ASN A 45 -8.01 8.17 -23.94
N GLY A 46 -7.87 7.38 -22.87
CA GLY A 46 -8.48 7.66 -21.58
C GLY A 46 -8.03 9.00 -20.98
N ASP A 47 -9.00 9.88 -20.79
CA ASP A 47 -8.89 11.15 -20.07
C ASP A 47 -8.07 11.00 -18.77
N ASN A 48 -6.97 11.76 -18.65
CA ASN A 48 -5.97 11.71 -17.56
C ASN A 48 -6.51 12.22 -16.20
N GLY A 49 -7.77 11.91 -15.86
CA GLY A 49 -8.44 12.46 -14.69
C GLY A 49 -9.53 11.59 -14.05
N SER A 50 -9.87 10.42 -14.61
CA SER A 50 -10.89 9.57 -13.97
C SER A 50 -10.28 8.69 -12.88
N ALA A 51 -10.79 8.80 -11.65
CA ALA A 51 -10.33 8.02 -10.51
C ALA A 51 -10.41 6.51 -10.81
N SER A 52 -9.26 5.85 -10.91
CA SER A 52 -9.20 4.40 -11.08
C SER A 52 -9.63 3.73 -9.77
N GLY A 53 -10.46 2.69 -9.87
CA GLY A 53 -10.82 1.88 -8.70
C GLY A 53 -9.57 1.31 -8.02
N GLY A 54 -9.63 1.13 -6.70
CA GLY A 54 -8.54 0.57 -5.92
C GLY A 54 -8.75 0.79 -4.43
N TYR A 55 -7.69 0.57 -3.67
CA TYR A 55 -7.63 0.78 -2.23
C TYR A 55 -7.00 2.14 -1.92
N ASP A 56 -7.64 2.91 -1.04
CA ASP A 56 -7.11 4.20 -0.60
C ASP A 56 -5.83 4.04 0.21
N VAL A 57 -5.72 2.95 0.97
CA VAL A 57 -4.57 2.64 1.81
C VAL A 57 -4.15 1.19 1.60
N ILE A 58 -2.87 1.00 1.27
CA ILE A 58 -2.20 -0.29 1.25
C ILE A 58 -1.18 -0.33 2.39
N LEU A 59 -1.23 -1.36 3.22
CA LEU A 59 -0.28 -1.58 4.31
C LEU A 59 0.54 -2.83 4.05
N MET A 60 1.86 -2.70 4.11
CA MET A 60 2.81 -3.77 3.85
C MET A 60 3.88 -3.80 4.94
N ALA A 61 4.18 -4.99 5.45
CA ALA A 61 5.23 -5.18 6.45
C ALA A 61 6.04 -6.44 6.11
N GLU A 62 7.37 -6.33 6.07
CA GLU A 62 8.29 -7.45 5.83
C GLU A 62 8.02 -8.21 4.51
N THR A 63 7.59 -7.52 3.45
CA THR A 63 7.24 -8.14 2.15
C THR A 63 8.33 -8.03 1.09
N VAL A 64 9.37 -7.22 1.31
CA VAL A 64 10.41 -6.87 0.31
C VAL A 64 11.73 -7.63 0.47
N TYR A 65 11.71 -8.82 1.08
CA TYR A 65 12.92 -9.61 1.32
C TYR A 65 13.38 -10.41 0.09
N SER A 66 12.45 -10.86 -0.76
CA SER A 66 12.73 -11.72 -1.91
C SER A 66 12.94 -10.89 -3.18
N ILE A 67 14.15 -10.92 -3.75
CA ILE A 67 14.50 -10.14 -4.95
C ILE A 67 13.60 -10.53 -6.14
N SER A 68 13.35 -11.83 -6.35
CA SER A 68 12.55 -12.34 -7.47
C SER A 68 11.09 -11.89 -7.41
N SER A 69 10.59 -11.54 -6.22
CA SER A 69 9.20 -11.14 -6.01
C SER A 69 8.99 -9.62 -6.09
N LEU A 70 10.05 -8.81 -6.01
CA LEU A 70 9.92 -7.34 -5.89
C LEU A 70 9.18 -6.71 -7.07
N GLN A 71 9.45 -7.17 -8.29
CA GLN A 71 8.78 -6.63 -9.48
C GLN A 71 7.28 -6.91 -9.45
N HIS A 72 6.87 -8.16 -9.20
CA HIS A 72 5.45 -8.53 -9.14
C HIS A 72 4.74 -7.79 -8.00
N LEU A 73 5.40 -7.63 -6.85
CA LEU A 73 4.87 -6.89 -5.72
C LEU A 73 4.66 -5.40 -6.06
N TYR A 74 5.61 -4.77 -6.74
CA TYR A 74 5.49 -3.38 -7.15
C TYR A 74 4.37 -3.16 -8.17
N GLU A 75 4.26 -4.04 -9.18
CA GLU A 75 3.15 -4.01 -10.14
C GLU A 75 1.79 -4.21 -9.45
N LEU A 76 1.72 -5.10 -8.45
CA LEU A 76 0.51 -5.29 -7.67
C LEU A 76 0.13 -4.02 -6.90
N VAL A 77 1.09 -3.36 -6.22
CA VAL A 77 0.84 -2.11 -5.51
C VAL A 77 0.26 -1.05 -6.45
N LYS A 78 0.85 -0.88 -7.64
CA LYS A 78 0.32 0.06 -8.66
C LYS A 78 -1.11 -0.27 -9.07
N LYS A 79 -1.40 -1.54 -9.37
CA LYS A 79 -2.74 -1.98 -9.82
C LYS A 79 -3.80 -1.86 -8.72
N CYS A 80 -3.42 -2.09 -7.47
CA CYS A 80 -4.33 -2.08 -6.34
C CYS A 80 -4.58 -0.68 -5.78
N MET A 81 -3.66 0.26 -5.95
CA MET A 81 -3.76 1.56 -5.30
C MET A 81 -4.73 2.49 -6.04
N SER A 82 -5.63 3.12 -5.30
CA SER A 82 -6.51 4.16 -5.84
C SER A 82 -5.70 5.33 -6.40
N CYS A 83 -6.05 5.83 -7.59
CA CYS A 83 -5.41 7.00 -8.21
C CYS A 83 -6.38 8.18 -8.21
N PRO A 84 -5.95 9.42 -7.87
CA PRO A 84 -4.57 9.83 -7.58
C PRO A 84 -4.19 9.85 -6.09
N HIS A 85 -5.16 9.63 -5.19
CA HIS A 85 -4.99 9.93 -3.77
C HIS A 85 -4.57 8.73 -2.90
N GLY A 86 -4.52 7.52 -3.47
CA GLY A 86 -4.13 6.33 -2.73
C GLY A 86 -2.69 6.38 -2.24
N VAL A 87 -2.45 5.68 -1.13
CA VAL A 87 -1.16 5.64 -0.47
C VAL A 87 -0.79 4.21 -0.07
N ALA A 88 0.46 3.83 -0.27
CA ALA A 88 1.01 2.60 0.28
C ALA A 88 2.04 2.92 1.37
N TYR A 89 1.91 2.29 2.53
CA TYR A 89 2.91 2.30 3.59
C TYR A 89 3.64 0.96 3.63
N MET A 90 4.95 1.01 3.46
CA MET A 90 5.82 -0.16 3.46
C MET A 90 6.80 -0.07 4.64
N ALA A 91 6.65 -0.98 5.59
CA ALA A 91 7.61 -1.21 6.66
C ALA A 91 8.53 -2.40 6.33
N GLY A 92 9.84 -2.22 6.45
CA GLY A 92 10.78 -3.32 6.21
C GLY A 92 12.21 -3.00 6.62
N LYS A 93 13.07 -4.02 6.56
CA LYS A 93 14.51 -3.83 6.80
C LYS A 93 15.17 -3.14 5.61
N LYS A 94 16.14 -2.28 5.88
CA LYS A 94 16.99 -1.65 4.86
C LYS A 94 17.66 -2.68 3.97
N HIS A 95 18.09 -3.80 4.56
CA HIS A 95 18.66 -4.94 3.86
C HIS A 95 18.35 -6.25 4.59
N TYR A 96 18.04 -7.30 3.83
CA TYR A 96 17.92 -8.67 4.33
C TYR A 96 19.15 -9.48 3.89
N PHE A 97 20.01 -9.84 4.85
CA PHE A 97 21.16 -10.69 4.59
C PHE A 97 20.73 -12.09 4.10
N GLY A 98 21.54 -12.69 3.22
CA GLY A 98 21.27 -14.01 2.60
C GLY A 98 20.40 -13.90 1.34
N VAL A 99 19.17 -13.40 1.47
CA VAL A 99 18.21 -13.27 0.34
C VAL A 99 18.44 -12.01 -0.50
N GLY A 100 19.13 -11.01 0.06
CA GLY A 100 19.63 -9.83 -0.64
C GLY A 100 18.61 -8.72 -0.90
N GLY A 101 17.33 -8.90 -0.54
CA GLY A 101 16.29 -7.87 -0.65
C GLY A 101 16.41 -6.73 0.37
N GLY A 102 15.32 -5.98 0.55
CA GLY A 102 15.21 -4.84 1.45
C GLY A 102 14.57 -3.61 0.81
N THR A 103 14.23 -2.63 1.65
CA THR A 103 13.60 -1.38 1.22
C THR A 103 14.41 -0.69 0.13
N ARG A 104 15.75 -0.62 0.27
CA ARG A 104 16.64 0.01 -0.71
C ARG A 104 16.44 -0.54 -2.13
N ARG A 105 16.35 -1.87 -2.29
CA ARG A 105 16.17 -2.48 -3.63
C ARG A 105 14.78 -2.23 -4.19
N PHE A 106 13.75 -2.28 -3.33
CA PHE A 106 12.39 -1.99 -3.75
C PHE A 106 12.25 -0.54 -4.22
N LEU A 107 12.82 0.42 -3.48
CA LEU A 107 12.80 1.83 -3.85
C LEU A 107 13.53 2.11 -5.17
N SER A 108 14.65 1.42 -5.45
CA SER A 108 15.30 1.54 -6.76
C SER A 108 14.42 1.10 -7.93
N LEU A 109 13.48 0.14 -7.72
CA LEU A 109 12.50 -0.22 -8.75
C LEU A 109 11.46 0.90 -8.93
N VAL A 110 10.95 1.46 -7.82
CA VAL A 110 10.00 2.58 -7.82
C VAL A 110 10.60 3.79 -8.55
N GLU A 111 11.84 4.16 -8.23
CA GLU A 111 12.55 5.29 -8.83
C GLU A 111 12.79 5.09 -10.33
N LYS A 112 13.17 3.86 -10.73
CA LYS A 112 13.45 3.52 -12.14
C LYS A 112 12.20 3.55 -13.00
N ASP A 113 11.08 3.05 -12.49
CA ASP A 113 9.78 3.06 -13.19
C ASP A 113 9.20 4.47 -13.29
N GLY A 114 9.43 5.29 -12.26
CA GLY A 114 9.15 6.73 -12.31
C GLY A 114 7.67 7.11 -12.19
N ILE A 115 6.75 6.16 -12.08
CA ILE A 115 5.29 6.38 -11.96
C ILE A 115 4.90 6.83 -10.54
N MET A 116 5.53 6.27 -9.51
CA MET A 116 5.26 6.60 -8.11
C MET A 116 6.37 7.44 -7.50
N ALA A 117 6.02 8.27 -6.51
CA ALA A 117 6.95 8.93 -5.61
C ALA A 117 7.11 8.11 -4.32
N SER A 118 8.28 8.20 -3.70
CA SER A 118 8.55 7.59 -2.39
C SER A 118 9.08 8.65 -1.41
N SER A 119 8.70 8.51 -0.15
CA SER A 119 9.16 9.39 0.94
C SER A 119 9.28 8.59 2.23
N ILE A 120 10.30 8.89 3.03
CA ILE A 120 10.50 8.21 4.32
C ILE A 120 9.56 8.80 5.38
N VAL A 121 8.95 7.93 6.17
CA VAL A 121 8.00 8.30 7.24
C VAL A 121 8.61 8.05 8.61
N GLY A 122 9.48 7.07 8.73
CA GLY A 122 10.16 6.77 9.98
C GLY A 122 11.31 5.80 9.82
N GLU A 123 12.26 5.90 10.74
CA GLU A 123 13.38 4.98 10.87
C GLU A 123 13.39 4.42 12.29
N VAL A 124 13.70 3.14 12.41
CA VAL A 124 13.90 2.46 13.70
C VAL A 124 15.30 1.87 13.69
N ALA A 125 16.16 2.51 14.47
CA ALA A 125 17.56 2.15 14.67
C ALA A 125 17.79 1.93 16.18
N ASP A 126 17.63 0.70 16.65
CA ASP A 126 17.83 0.31 18.06
C ASP A 126 19.30 0.00 18.39
N GLY A 127 20.22 0.20 17.44
CA GLY A 127 21.66 -0.03 17.58
C GLY A 127 22.07 -1.50 17.77
N SER A 128 21.11 -2.42 17.80
CA SER A 128 21.33 -3.85 18.11
C SER A 128 20.69 -4.78 17.08
N SER A 129 19.79 -4.25 16.25
CA SER A 129 19.10 -4.93 15.17
C SER A 129 19.40 -4.30 13.81
N ASN A 130 18.84 -4.90 12.76
CA ASN A 130 18.87 -4.31 11.42
C ASN A 130 18.06 -3.01 11.41
N LEU A 131 18.60 -1.99 10.73
CA LEU A 131 17.87 -0.75 10.46
C LEU A 131 16.55 -1.05 9.76
N ARG A 132 15.45 -0.57 10.34
CA ARG A 132 14.10 -0.69 9.78
C ARG A 132 13.60 0.67 9.37
N GLU A 133 12.87 0.71 8.27
CA GLU A 133 12.37 1.94 7.68
C GLU A 133 10.89 1.78 7.37
N ILE A 134 10.15 2.88 7.45
CA ILE A 134 8.76 2.99 7.02
C ILE A 134 8.74 4.00 5.88
N TRP A 135 8.25 3.57 4.73
CA TRP A 135 8.16 4.37 3.52
C TRP A 135 6.71 4.60 3.11
N ARG A 136 6.42 5.80 2.63
CA ARG A 136 5.17 6.17 1.97
C ARG A 136 5.40 6.22 0.47
N LEU A 137 4.53 5.54 -0.28
CA LEU A 137 4.48 5.59 -1.74
C LEU A 137 3.14 6.18 -2.18
N SER A 138 3.17 7.01 -3.22
CA SER A 138 1.96 7.56 -3.86
C SER A 138 2.20 7.75 -5.37
N PHE A 139 1.14 7.84 -6.17
CA PHE A 139 1.28 8.29 -7.55
C PHE A 139 1.86 9.72 -7.61
N LYS A 140 2.59 10.02 -8.68
CA LYS A 140 3.10 11.38 -8.96
C LYS A 140 2.05 12.28 -9.57
#